data_AF-A0A3R7HKT3-F1
#
_entry.id   AF-A0A3R7HKT3-F1
#
_cell.length_a   1.000
_cell.length_b   1.000
_cell.length_c   1.000
_cell.angle_alpha   90.00
_cell.angle_beta   90.00
_cell.angle_gamma   90.00
#
_symmetry.space_group_name_H-M   'P 1'
#
loop_
_entity.id
_entity.type
_entity.pdbx_description
1 polymer ?
#
loop_
_entity_poly.entity_id
_entity_poly.type
_entity_poly.pdbx_seq_one_letter_code
_entity_poly.pdbx_strand_id
1 'polypeptide(L)'
;MQALNNNFSTSASPRPSSAAATAVVAPVATHNASISMDQQLIKKTSLADEFHDTKKIFESKTTKELVRAYGVYFLSQFRPLVQYSGELLEMSYKFPGAKFTDAMLRSTFFGHFCAGQDVNEIRPVIKKLEVAGIGAILDYAAEADVEHPRDLNGVSQNMVHARTYDYEGEAECDANAAIARHAIIDAGETASAGEPAFVAIKCTALDGPNLSRAKSRYMERLIDYPTLSAGLRNAGVEATEEEAQHLFDELDRSSGDGVIDYVDWVSFLDPFDLTMGPLTQFIEEKPLSEDEKTQLRNMISRLESLANDAAERGVKLMVDAEQTYMQPAIDHLTLNLQRTYNRDGADVIYNTFQCYLKMSSDRIDIDLERARREKFRFAAKLVRGAYMVQERKRARDKGYADPIHDTIKDTHNNYDAQVSKLLRSNHLASFMVASHNEDSVVNTVQQMQDIGIDRAAGGVYFGQLLGMCDHVSYTLGTNQYKVFKYVPYGPIHEVLPYLVRRAQENSGLMTGAKLEMNMLSTEIKRRMFG
;
A
#
# COMPACT_ATOMS: atom_id res chain seq x y z
N MET A 1 64.22 -15.10 -18.44
CA MET A 1 64.97 -13.89 -18.05
C MET A 1 64.27 -13.32 -16.83
N GLN A 2 64.61 -13.65 -15.58
CA GLN A 2 65.77 -13.12 -14.81
C GLN A 2 66.01 -11.63 -15.09
N ALA A 3 66.11 -10.70 -14.14
CA ALA A 3 66.05 -10.65 -12.68
C ALA A 3 65.99 -9.12 -12.33
N LEU A 4 65.45 -8.62 -11.21
CA LEU A 4 66.06 -8.43 -9.87
C LEU A 4 65.04 -7.62 -9.03
N ASN A 5 64.48 -8.07 -7.89
CA ASN A 5 64.98 -8.05 -6.49
C ASN A 5 65.61 -6.70 -6.06
N ASN A 6 65.34 -6.05 -4.91
CA ASN A 6 64.90 -6.39 -3.55
C ASN A 6 64.40 -5.06 -2.87
N ASN A 7 63.57 -4.99 -1.81
CA ASN A 7 63.90 -5.29 -0.41
C ASN A 7 62.68 -5.10 0.55
N PHE A 8 62.71 -5.85 1.65
CA PHE A 8 61.78 -5.96 2.78
C PHE A 8 61.64 -4.72 3.68
N SER A 9 60.48 -4.56 4.36
CA SER A 9 60.41 -4.52 5.84
C SER A 9 58.97 -4.62 6.37
N THR A 10 58.84 -5.27 7.52
CA THR A 10 57.65 -5.79 8.22
C THR A 10 57.21 -4.89 9.37
N SER A 11 55.90 -4.73 9.59
CA SER A 11 55.32 -4.61 10.94
C SER A 11 53.86 -5.09 10.96
N ALA A 12 53.64 -6.22 11.62
CA ALA A 12 52.33 -6.75 11.96
C ALA A 12 52.09 -6.55 13.46
N SER A 13 50.96 -5.94 13.82
CA SER A 13 50.50 -5.82 15.21
C SER A 13 49.53 -6.96 15.55
N PRO A 14 49.61 -7.55 16.76
CA PRO A 14 48.87 -8.76 17.10
C PRO A 14 47.46 -8.47 17.62
N ARG A 15 46.48 -9.27 17.19
CA ARG A 15 45.15 -9.38 17.83
C ARG A 15 45.22 -10.42 18.95
N PRO A 16 44.60 -10.19 20.12
CA PRO A 16 44.56 -11.18 21.19
C PRO A 16 43.47 -12.23 20.94
N SER A 17 43.84 -13.49 21.14
CA SER A 17 42.95 -14.65 21.26
C SER A 17 42.33 -14.69 22.67
N SER A 18 41.01 -14.79 22.79
CA SER A 18 40.36 -15.22 24.03
C SER A 18 39.74 -16.60 23.84
N ALA A 19 39.89 -17.41 24.89
CA ALA A 19 39.70 -18.84 24.92
C ALA A 19 38.22 -19.26 24.96
N ALA A 20 37.95 -20.42 24.37
CA ALA A 20 36.73 -21.17 24.55
C ALA A 20 36.60 -21.64 26.01
N ALA A 21 35.52 -21.23 26.68
CA ALA A 21 35.13 -21.73 27.98
C ALA A 21 33.94 -22.68 27.83
N THR A 22 34.20 -23.95 28.12
CA THR A 22 33.25 -25.05 28.21
C THR A 22 32.32 -24.81 29.41
N ALA A 23 31.02 -24.57 29.17
CA ALA A 23 30.03 -24.48 30.24
C ALA A 23 29.56 -25.88 30.65
N VAL A 24 29.88 -26.24 31.88
CA VAL A 24 29.47 -27.47 32.57
C VAL A 24 28.01 -27.32 33.02
N VAL A 25 27.19 -28.32 32.70
CA VAL A 25 25.81 -28.47 33.18
C VAL A 25 25.82 -28.81 34.68
N ALA A 26 25.11 -28.03 35.49
CA ALA A 26 24.83 -28.34 36.89
C ALA A 26 23.32 -28.60 37.09
N PRO A 27 22.93 -29.49 38.02
CA PRO A 27 21.61 -30.10 38.02
C PRO A 27 20.53 -29.23 38.69
N VAL A 28 19.30 -29.50 38.26
CA VAL A 28 18.02 -28.94 38.70
C VAL A 28 17.84 -29.11 40.22
N ALA A 29 17.71 -27.99 40.94
CA ALA A 29 17.21 -27.97 42.31
C ALA A 29 15.69 -27.74 42.27
N THR A 30 14.95 -28.78 42.61
CA THR A 30 13.51 -28.74 42.86
C THR A 30 13.22 -27.96 44.15
N HIS A 31 12.58 -26.80 44.04
CA HIS A 31 11.92 -26.15 45.16
C HIS A 31 10.39 -26.15 44.94
N ASN A 32 9.76 -27.17 45.52
CA ASN A 32 8.37 -27.07 45.96
C ASN A 32 8.34 -26.19 47.21
N ALA A 33 7.73 -25.01 47.13
CA ALA A 33 7.24 -24.28 48.29
C ALA A 33 5.98 -23.51 47.89
N SER A 34 4.86 -24.01 48.39
CA SER A 34 3.49 -23.55 48.23
C SER A 34 3.20 -22.30 49.07
N ILE A 35 3.00 -21.14 48.43
CA ILE A 35 2.32 -19.93 48.94
C ILE A 35 1.89 -19.15 47.67
N SER A 36 0.66 -18.73 47.37
CA SER A 36 -0.63 -18.64 48.06
C SER A 36 -1.75 -18.67 47.00
N MET A 37 -2.98 -18.92 47.45
CA MET A 37 -4.24 -18.94 46.68
C MET A 37 -4.62 -17.56 46.10
N ASP A 38 -3.87 -17.06 45.11
CA ASP A 38 -4.22 -15.85 44.33
C ASP A 38 -4.19 -16.10 42.80
N GLN A 39 -4.23 -17.37 42.39
CA GLN A 39 -4.28 -17.78 40.97
C GLN A 39 -5.70 -18.09 40.47
N GLN A 40 -6.75 -17.73 41.20
CA GLN A 40 -8.14 -17.88 40.76
C GLN A 40 -8.88 -16.55 40.85
N LEU A 41 -8.68 -15.65 39.87
CA LEU A 41 -9.74 -14.90 39.17
C LEU A 41 -9.26 -13.81 38.19
N ILE A 42 -8.02 -13.82 37.70
CA ILE A 42 -7.73 -13.04 36.48
C ILE A 42 -8.29 -13.86 35.31
N LYS A 43 -9.54 -13.60 34.93
CA LYS A 43 -9.99 -13.90 33.56
C LYS A 43 -8.90 -13.32 32.65
N LYS A 44 -8.11 -14.18 32.01
CA LYS A 44 -7.23 -13.77 30.91
C LYS A 44 -8.18 -13.33 29.81
N THR A 45 -8.60 -12.07 29.85
CA THR A 45 -9.37 -11.44 28.78
C THR A 45 -8.58 -11.70 27.51
N SER A 46 -9.17 -12.44 26.57
CA SER A 46 -8.49 -12.69 25.30
C SER A 46 -8.38 -11.36 24.57
N LEU A 47 -7.36 -11.17 23.72
CA LEU A 47 -7.26 -9.95 22.93
C LEU A 47 -8.54 -9.70 22.12
N ALA A 48 -9.19 -10.78 21.66
CA ALA A 48 -10.49 -10.74 20.99
C ALA A 48 -11.56 -10.01 21.83
N ASP A 49 -11.61 -10.26 23.14
CA ASP A 49 -12.58 -9.60 24.04
C ASP A 49 -12.28 -8.08 24.18
N GLU A 50 -11.02 -7.66 24.01
CA GLU A 50 -10.65 -6.24 24.08
C GLU A 50 -11.09 -5.42 22.86
N PHE A 51 -11.39 -6.06 21.72
CA PHE A 51 -11.95 -5.37 20.54
C PHE A 51 -13.37 -4.84 20.78
N HIS A 52 -14.02 -5.21 21.90
CA HIS A 52 -15.37 -4.73 22.24
C HIS A 52 -15.45 -3.96 23.57
N ASP A 53 -14.32 -3.74 24.26
CA ASP A 53 -14.27 -2.90 25.47
C ASP A 53 -14.31 -1.41 25.11
N THR A 54 -15.52 -0.88 24.93
CA THR A 54 -15.73 0.50 24.47
C THR A 54 -15.08 1.55 25.38
N LYS A 55 -14.95 1.26 26.67
CA LYS A 55 -14.34 2.18 27.64
C LYS A 55 -12.84 2.32 27.35
N LYS A 56 -12.12 1.21 27.21
CA LYS A 56 -10.68 1.23 26.88
C LYS A 56 -10.44 1.82 25.49
N ILE A 57 -11.20 1.34 24.50
CA ILE A 57 -11.06 1.75 23.08
C ILE A 57 -11.15 3.27 22.91
N PHE A 58 -12.13 3.89 23.56
CA PHE A 58 -12.43 5.30 23.35
C PHE A 58 -11.86 6.22 24.43
N GLU A 59 -11.05 5.72 25.36
CA GLU A 59 -10.50 6.49 26.50
C GLU A 59 -9.79 7.77 26.04
N SER A 60 -9.01 7.69 24.97
CA SER A 60 -8.26 8.81 24.40
C SER A 60 -9.09 9.74 23.51
N LYS A 61 -10.36 9.41 23.23
CA LYS A 61 -11.27 10.25 22.44
C LYS A 61 -12.16 11.10 23.34
N THR A 62 -12.49 12.30 22.88
CA THR A 62 -13.43 13.21 23.52
C THR A 62 -14.86 12.82 23.18
N THR A 63 -15.82 13.16 24.05
CA THR A 63 -17.24 12.92 23.78
C THR A 63 -17.71 13.61 22.50
N LYS A 64 -17.17 14.80 22.18
CA LYS A 64 -17.46 15.52 20.93
C LYS A 64 -17.07 14.71 19.70
N GLU A 65 -15.94 14.02 19.72
CA GLU A 65 -15.50 13.19 18.61
C GLU A 65 -16.38 11.95 18.45
N LEU A 66 -16.81 11.33 19.55
CA LEU A 66 -17.72 10.19 19.51
C LEU A 66 -19.08 10.59 18.93
N VAL A 67 -19.61 11.74 19.35
CA VAL A 67 -20.88 12.29 18.82
C VAL A 67 -20.73 12.63 17.33
N ARG A 68 -19.62 13.23 16.92
CA ARG A 68 -19.33 13.51 15.50
C ARG A 68 -19.29 12.22 14.68
N ALA A 69 -18.54 11.21 15.13
CA ALA A 69 -18.44 9.93 14.46
C ALA A 69 -19.82 9.26 14.33
N TYR A 70 -20.60 9.21 15.42
CA TYR A 70 -21.96 8.68 15.40
C TYR A 70 -22.85 9.43 14.40
N GLY A 71 -22.77 10.76 14.38
CA GLY A 71 -23.50 11.60 13.42
C GLY A 71 -23.11 11.32 11.96
N VAL A 72 -21.82 11.18 11.66
CA VAL A 72 -21.35 10.86 10.30
C VAL A 72 -21.82 9.48 9.84
N TYR A 73 -21.71 8.46 10.70
CA TYR A 73 -22.24 7.14 10.40
C TYR A 73 -23.75 7.14 10.22
N PHE A 74 -24.49 7.86 11.07
CA PHE A 74 -25.93 8.02 10.96
C PHE A 74 -26.33 8.68 9.63
N LEU A 75 -25.66 9.77 9.26
CA LEU A 75 -25.89 10.46 7.98
C LEU A 75 -25.59 9.56 6.79
N SER A 76 -24.54 8.74 6.88
CA SER A 76 -24.17 7.78 5.82
C SER A 76 -25.21 6.68 5.61
N GLN A 77 -26.10 6.42 6.57
CA GLN A 77 -27.22 5.48 6.38
C GLN A 77 -28.37 6.07 5.56
N PHE A 78 -28.43 7.40 5.40
CA PHE A 78 -29.48 8.06 4.65
C PHE A 78 -29.19 8.00 3.15
N ARG A 79 -29.73 6.96 2.49
CA ARG A 79 -29.47 6.67 1.06
C ARG A 79 -29.61 7.89 0.13
N PRO A 80 -30.64 8.75 0.23
CA PRO A 80 -30.73 9.92 -0.65
C PRO A 80 -29.56 10.90 -0.49
N LEU A 81 -29.04 11.11 0.72
CA LEU A 81 -27.89 11.99 0.94
C LEU A 81 -26.63 11.45 0.28
N VAL A 82 -26.43 10.13 0.33
CA VAL A 82 -25.26 9.48 -0.25
C VAL A 82 -25.35 9.35 -1.77
N GLN A 83 -26.56 9.08 -2.27
CA GLN A 83 -26.81 8.92 -3.70
C GLN A 83 -26.74 10.25 -4.45
N TYR A 84 -27.24 11.34 -3.84
CA TYR A 84 -27.28 12.68 -4.44
C TYR A 84 -26.24 13.63 -3.82
N SER A 85 -25.14 13.08 -3.30
CA SER A 85 -24.16 13.89 -2.56
C SER A 85 -23.51 14.98 -3.42
N GLY A 86 -23.31 14.73 -4.72
CA GLY A 86 -22.74 15.71 -5.65
C GLY A 86 -23.65 16.92 -5.82
N GLU A 87 -24.93 16.70 -6.16
CA GLU A 87 -25.91 17.76 -6.36
C GLU A 87 -26.20 18.52 -5.07
N LEU A 88 -26.28 17.81 -3.93
CA LEU A 88 -26.48 18.41 -2.62
C LEU A 88 -25.29 19.29 -2.22
N LEU A 89 -24.06 18.86 -2.51
CA LEU A 89 -22.86 19.67 -2.29
C LEU A 89 -22.90 20.92 -3.16
N GLU A 90 -23.14 20.81 -4.47
CA GLU A 90 -23.27 21.99 -5.34
C GLU A 90 -24.34 22.97 -4.85
N MET A 91 -25.51 22.45 -4.49
CA MET A 91 -26.62 23.26 -3.98
C MET A 91 -26.21 23.98 -2.68
N SER A 92 -25.52 23.28 -1.77
CA SER A 92 -25.06 23.86 -0.50
C SER A 92 -24.03 24.99 -0.69
N TYR A 93 -23.13 24.86 -1.67
CA TYR A 93 -22.20 25.93 -2.05
C TYR A 93 -22.90 27.14 -2.70
N LYS A 94 -24.03 26.94 -3.39
CA LYS A 94 -24.89 28.04 -3.91
C LYS A 94 -25.72 28.69 -2.81
N PHE A 95 -26.33 27.90 -1.93
CA PHE A 95 -27.08 28.35 -0.76
C PHE A 95 -27.06 27.25 0.32
N PRO A 96 -26.59 27.52 1.55
CA PRO A 96 -26.35 28.84 2.16
C PRO A 96 -24.96 29.45 1.89
N GLY A 97 -24.11 28.81 1.09
CA GLY A 97 -22.82 29.35 0.65
C GLY A 97 -21.59 28.60 1.16
N ALA A 98 -20.43 28.88 0.58
CA ALA A 98 -19.18 28.16 0.84
C ALA A 98 -18.75 28.13 2.30
N LYS A 99 -18.77 29.27 3.01
CA LYS A 99 -18.34 29.34 4.42
C LYS A 99 -19.15 28.42 5.33
N PHE A 100 -20.46 28.34 5.11
CA PHE A 100 -21.32 27.47 5.90
C PHE A 100 -21.10 26.00 5.54
N THR A 101 -21.00 25.71 4.24
CA THR A 101 -20.76 24.36 3.72
C THR A 101 -19.44 23.80 4.24
N ASP A 102 -18.35 24.56 4.14
CA ASP A 102 -17.04 24.16 4.66
C ASP A 102 -17.07 23.96 6.18
N ALA A 103 -17.78 24.82 6.93
CA ALA A 103 -17.94 24.65 8.37
C ALA A 103 -18.74 23.37 8.70
N MET A 104 -19.78 23.06 7.94
CA MET A 104 -20.55 21.81 8.08
C MET A 104 -19.64 20.60 7.79
N LEU A 105 -18.90 20.61 6.67
CA LEU A 105 -18.00 19.52 6.30
C LEU A 105 -16.93 19.31 7.37
N ARG A 106 -16.27 20.37 7.86
CA ARG A 106 -15.28 20.30 8.94
C ARG A 106 -15.83 19.72 10.23
N SER A 107 -17.08 20.04 10.55
CA SER A 107 -17.74 19.52 11.75
C SER A 107 -18.25 18.08 11.59
N THR A 108 -18.29 17.54 10.36
CA THR A 108 -18.83 16.22 10.01
C THR A 108 -17.81 15.36 9.25
N PHE A 109 -18.05 15.08 7.96
CA PHE A 109 -17.30 14.13 7.13
C PHE A 109 -15.82 14.49 7.01
N PHE A 110 -15.48 15.75 6.73
CA PHE A 110 -14.08 16.18 6.62
C PHE A 110 -13.37 15.97 7.95
N GLY A 111 -13.91 16.46 9.06
CA GLY A 111 -13.27 16.31 10.36
C GLY A 111 -13.19 14.86 10.87
N HIS A 112 -13.99 13.95 10.30
CA HIS A 112 -14.00 12.54 10.67
C HIS A 112 -13.05 11.69 9.82
N PHE A 113 -12.99 11.93 8.50
CA PHE A 113 -12.23 11.12 7.55
C PHE A 113 -10.92 11.76 7.06
N CYS A 114 -10.72 13.06 7.29
CA CYS A 114 -9.49 13.80 6.98
C CYS A 114 -8.88 14.37 8.27
N ALA A 115 -7.56 14.44 8.34
CA ALA A 115 -6.88 15.02 9.50
C ALA A 115 -6.82 16.54 9.49
N GLY A 116 -6.89 17.17 8.31
CA GLY A 116 -6.73 18.60 8.15
C GLY A 116 -6.49 18.97 6.70
N GLN A 117 -6.25 20.26 6.46
CA GLN A 117 -5.93 20.78 5.13
C GLN A 117 -4.44 20.83 4.82
N ASP A 118 -3.63 20.98 5.86
CA ASP A 118 -2.19 21.20 5.76
C ASP A 118 -1.46 20.59 6.96
N VAL A 119 -0.14 20.68 6.92
CA VAL A 119 0.79 20.12 7.91
C VAL A 119 0.48 20.59 9.34
N ASN A 120 0.09 21.86 9.51
CA ASN A 120 -0.19 22.42 10.83
C ASN A 120 -1.49 21.83 11.39
N GLU A 121 -2.49 21.64 10.54
CA GLU A 121 -3.76 21.03 10.93
C GLU A 121 -3.64 19.52 11.22
N ILE A 122 -2.75 18.78 10.53
CA ILE A 122 -2.59 17.33 10.75
C ILE A 122 -1.75 16.98 11.99
N ARG A 123 -0.78 17.81 12.39
CA ARG A 123 0.12 17.55 13.53
C ARG A 123 -0.62 17.17 14.84
N PRO A 124 -1.69 17.89 15.26
CA PRO A 124 -2.47 17.49 16.43
C PRO A 124 -3.14 16.12 16.32
N VAL A 125 -3.57 15.74 15.11
CA VAL A 125 -4.20 14.44 14.84
C VAL A 125 -3.17 13.33 14.93
N ILE A 126 -2.00 13.49 14.30
CA ILE A 126 -0.88 12.54 14.36
C ILE A 126 -0.46 12.34 15.82
N LYS A 127 -0.20 13.41 16.57
CA LYS A 127 0.20 13.33 17.97
C LYS A 127 -0.84 12.59 18.84
N LYS A 128 -2.12 12.76 18.54
CA LYS A 128 -3.19 12.05 19.25
C LYS A 128 -3.20 10.56 18.94
N LEU A 129 -2.94 10.18 17.69
CA LEU A 129 -2.77 8.78 17.30
C LEU A 129 -1.55 8.17 17.99
N GLU A 130 -0.42 8.89 18.03
CA GLU A 130 0.80 8.43 18.69
C GLU A 130 0.60 8.15 20.18
N VAL A 131 -0.12 9.02 20.90
CA VAL A 131 -0.49 8.81 22.32
C VAL A 131 -1.30 7.52 22.51
N ALA A 132 -2.04 7.09 21.50
CA ALA A 132 -2.79 5.83 21.50
C ALA A 132 -1.98 4.62 20.98
N GLY A 133 -0.67 4.80 20.71
CA GLY A 133 0.18 3.75 20.12
C GLY A 133 -0.09 3.49 18.64
N ILE A 134 -0.63 4.48 17.92
CA ILE A 134 -1.03 4.37 16.51
C ILE A 134 -0.20 5.35 15.68
N GLY A 135 0.48 4.86 14.65
CA GLY A 135 1.19 5.71 13.69
C GLY A 135 0.29 6.28 12.60
N ALA A 136 0.86 7.09 11.71
CA ALA A 136 0.16 7.68 10.57
C ALA A 136 0.84 7.28 9.24
N ILE A 137 0.02 6.98 8.23
CA ILE A 137 0.40 6.91 6.82
C ILE A 137 -0.14 8.18 6.19
N LEU A 138 0.72 9.13 5.84
CA LEU A 138 0.26 10.38 5.24
C LEU A 138 -0.15 10.15 3.79
N ASP A 139 -1.35 10.59 3.45
CA ASP A 139 -1.86 10.64 2.08
C ASP A 139 -2.36 12.05 1.81
N TYR A 140 -1.64 12.77 0.96
CA TYR A 140 -2.18 14.01 0.43
C TYR A 140 -3.31 13.66 -0.54
N ALA A 141 -4.54 13.81 -0.06
CA ALA A 141 -5.75 13.36 -0.73
C ALA A 141 -6.35 14.41 -1.65
N ALA A 142 -5.64 15.52 -1.83
CA ALA A 142 -6.08 16.61 -2.67
C ALA A 142 -5.96 16.19 -4.15
N GLU A 143 -7.08 16.27 -4.84
CA GLU A 143 -7.19 16.10 -6.28
C GLU A 143 -6.98 17.49 -6.89
N ALA A 144 -5.83 17.71 -7.55
CA ALA A 144 -5.57 18.96 -8.24
C ALA A 144 -6.60 19.14 -9.37
N ASP A 145 -7.31 20.27 -9.37
CA ASP A 145 -8.04 20.78 -10.53
C ASP A 145 -7.31 22.06 -10.97
N VAL A 146 -6.58 22.03 -12.09
CA VAL A 146 -6.06 23.28 -12.68
C VAL A 146 -7.12 23.83 -13.64
N GLU A 147 -7.82 24.86 -13.15
CA GLU A 147 -8.62 25.87 -13.87
C GLU A 147 -10.13 25.70 -14.11
N HIS A 148 -10.80 24.58 -13.78
CA HIS A 148 -12.27 24.50 -13.95
C HIS A 148 -12.96 23.81 -12.77
N PRO A 149 -14.01 24.39 -12.14
CA PRO A 149 -14.86 23.61 -11.24
C PRO A 149 -15.46 22.47 -12.07
N ARG A 150 -15.15 21.22 -11.71
CA ARG A 150 -15.72 20.04 -12.37
C ARG A 150 -17.22 20.25 -12.56
N ASP A 151 -17.65 20.17 -13.81
CA ASP A 151 -19.05 20.08 -14.14
C ASP A 151 -19.55 18.72 -13.64
N LEU A 152 -20.08 18.67 -12.41
CA LEU A 152 -20.64 17.44 -11.84
C LEU A 152 -21.94 17.03 -12.56
N ASN A 153 -22.43 17.83 -13.53
CA ASN A 153 -23.65 17.57 -14.30
C ASN A 153 -23.56 16.38 -15.27
N GLY A 154 -22.46 15.62 -15.29
CA GLY A 154 -22.26 14.48 -16.19
C GLY A 154 -21.81 13.17 -15.53
N VAL A 155 -21.53 13.16 -14.23
CA VAL A 155 -21.09 11.93 -13.56
C VAL A 155 -22.29 11.01 -13.40
N SER A 156 -22.32 9.91 -14.17
CA SER A 156 -23.25 8.81 -13.93
C SER A 156 -23.17 8.39 -12.46
N GLN A 157 -24.23 8.69 -11.71
CA GLN A 157 -24.40 8.50 -10.26
C GLN A 157 -24.22 7.03 -9.79
N ASN A 158 -23.91 6.10 -10.70
CA ASN A 158 -23.73 4.68 -10.45
C ASN A 158 -22.27 4.18 -10.55
N MET A 159 -21.27 5.05 -10.70
CA MET A 159 -19.87 4.64 -10.75
C MET A 159 -19.04 5.24 -9.63
N VAL A 160 -18.72 4.40 -8.64
CA VAL A 160 -17.64 4.62 -7.68
C VAL A 160 -16.34 4.81 -8.47
N HIS A 161 -15.94 6.05 -8.75
CA HIS A 161 -14.65 6.36 -9.34
C HIS A 161 -13.56 6.33 -8.27
N ALA A 162 -12.84 5.22 -8.15
CA ALA A 162 -11.58 5.17 -7.42
C ALA A 162 -10.52 6.05 -8.13
N ARG A 163 -9.60 6.63 -7.33
CA ARG A 163 -8.78 7.82 -7.64
C ARG A 163 -7.92 7.56 -8.87
N THR A 164 -8.20 8.31 -9.94
CA THR A 164 -7.39 8.39 -11.16
C THR A 164 -7.04 9.84 -11.39
N TYR A 165 -5.78 10.13 -11.63
CA TYR A 165 -5.34 11.44 -12.07
C TYR A 165 -5.46 11.51 -13.59
N ASP A 166 -6.14 12.55 -14.07
CA ASP A 166 -6.08 12.92 -15.48
C ASP A 166 -4.82 13.79 -15.66
N TYR A 167 -4.13 13.61 -16.78
CA TYR A 167 -2.91 14.38 -17.04
C TYR A 167 -3.25 15.79 -17.54
N GLU A 168 -2.91 16.81 -16.77
CA GLU A 168 -3.06 18.21 -17.19
C GLU A 168 -1.72 18.84 -17.64
N GLY A 169 -0.58 18.19 -17.35
CA GLY A 169 0.75 18.59 -17.82
C GLY A 169 1.91 18.18 -16.93
N GLU A 170 3.15 18.33 -17.42
CA GLU A 170 4.37 18.07 -16.64
C GLU A 170 4.48 18.94 -15.39
N ALA A 171 4.01 20.20 -15.45
CA ALA A 171 4.02 21.12 -14.32
C ALA A 171 3.13 20.65 -13.16
N GLU A 172 2.01 20.00 -13.47
CA GLU A 172 1.11 19.41 -12.47
C GLU A 172 1.77 18.16 -11.85
N CYS A 173 2.39 17.31 -12.67
CA CYS A 173 3.14 16.15 -12.18
C CYS A 173 4.30 16.58 -11.25
N ASP A 174 4.98 17.68 -11.56
CA ASP A 174 6.02 18.26 -10.70
C ASP A 174 5.44 18.82 -9.39
N ALA A 175 4.27 19.45 -9.44
CA ALA A 175 3.57 19.92 -8.24
C ALA A 175 3.14 18.73 -7.35
N ASN A 176 2.58 17.69 -7.93
CA ASN A 176 2.21 16.45 -7.24
C ASN A 176 3.43 15.77 -6.61
N ALA A 177 4.56 15.72 -7.32
CA ALA A 177 5.82 15.21 -6.78
C ALA A 177 6.35 16.07 -5.62
N ALA A 178 6.26 17.40 -5.73
CA ALA A 178 6.64 18.31 -4.65
C ALA A 178 5.77 18.09 -3.40
N ILE A 179 4.47 17.88 -3.58
CA ILE A 179 3.56 17.60 -2.46
C ILE A 179 3.90 16.25 -1.80
N ALA A 180 4.13 15.20 -2.59
CA ALA A 180 4.58 13.91 -2.08
C ALA A 180 5.90 14.04 -1.29
N ARG A 181 6.84 14.87 -1.77
CA ARG A 181 8.08 15.18 -1.08
C ARG A 181 7.83 15.88 0.26
N HIS A 182 6.93 16.86 0.30
CA HIS A 182 6.53 17.50 1.55
C HIS A 182 5.95 16.49 2.54
N ALA A 183 5.06 15.59 2.09
CA ALA A 183 4.54 14.52 2.93
C ALA A 183 5.65 13.62 3.49
N ILE A 184 6.68 13.30 2.71
CA ILE A 184 7.87 12.54 3.17
C ILE A 184 8.64 13.31 4.24
N ILE A 185 8.88 14.60 4.03
CA ILE A 185 9.55 15.46 5.02
C ILE A 185 8.74 15.50 6.32
N ASP A 186 7.44 15.78 6.22
CA ASP A 186 6.56 15.90 7.37
C ASP A 186 6.44 14.57 8.13
N ALA A 187 6.34 13.45 7.41
CA ALA A 187 6.30 12.13 8.02
C ALA A 187 7.60 11.83 8.79
N GLY A 188 8.76 12.15 8.22
CA GLY A 188 10.06 11.98 8.87
C GLY A 188 10.26 12.90 10.09
N GLU A 189 9.77 14.14 10.03
CA GLU A 189 9.86 15.11 11.14
C GLU A 189 8.88 14.82 12.28
N THR A 190 7.71 14.27 11.95
CA THR A 190 6.66 13.98 12.94
C THR A 190 6.83 12.61 13.60
N ALA A 191 7.58 11.69 13.00
CA ALA A 191 7.80 10.37 13.58
C ALA A 191 8.60 10.45 14.89
N SER A 192 8.12 9.75 15.91
CA SER A 192 8.91 9.49 17.11
C SER A 192 10.19 8.70 16.78
N ALA A 193 11.29 8.99 17.49
CA ALA A 193 12.58 8.36 17.21
C ALA A 193 12.50 6.82 17.29
N GLY A 194 12.88 6.14 16.20
CA GLY A 194 12.83 4.67 16.10
C GLY A 194 11.48 4.10 15.70
N GLU A 195 10.43 4.93 15.56
CA GLU A 195 9.14 4.52 15.01
C GLU A 195 9.12 4.70 13.49
N PRO A 196 8.52 3.77 12.73
CA PRO A 196 8.46 3.89 11.29
C PRO A 196 7.42 4.94 10.89
N ALA A 197 7.75 5.73 9.88
CA ALA A 197 6.84 6.67 9.22
C ALA A 197 6.45 6.16 7.84
N PHE A 198 5.23 6.42 7.40
CA PHE A 198 4.76 5.98 6.09
C PHE A 198 4.14 7.14 5.30
N VAL A 199 4.36 7.13 3.99
CA VAL A 199 3.69 8.02 3.03
C VAL A 199 3.16 7.18 1.88
N ALA A 200 1.95 7.49 1.42
CA ALA A 200 1.36 6.85 0.25
C ALA A 200 1.39 7.79 -0.97
N ILE A 201 1.71 7.23 -2.13
CA ILE A 201 1.73 7.93 -3.42
C ILE A 201 1.02 7.11 -4.49
N LYS A 202 0.50 7.77 -5.53
CA LYS A 202 -0.04 7.12 -6.73
C LYS A 202 0.86 7.43 -7.92
N CYS A 203 1.14 6.42 -8.74
CA CYS A 203 1.97 6.61 -9.93
C CYS A 203 1.28 7.51 -10.96
N THR A 204 -0.04 7.42 -11.10
CA THR A 204 -0.80 8.29 -12.01
C THR A 204 -0.73 9.77 -11.64
N ALA A 205 -0.47 10.11 -10.37
CA ALA A 205 -0.27 11.51 -9.97
C ALA A 205 1.06 12.11 -10.48
N LEU A 206 1.99 11.25 -10.92
CA LEU A 206 3.36 11.62 -11.32
C LEU A 206 3.60 11.46 -12.82
N ASP A 207 2.59 11.01 -13.58
CA ASP A 207 2.70 10.64 -14.99
C ASP A 207 1.61 11.27 -15.86
N GLY A 208 1.90 11.29 -17.15
CA GLY A 208 0.90 11.47 -18.19
C GLY A 208 0.04 10.23 -18.49
N PRO A 209 -0.77 10.26 -19.57
CA PRO A 209 -1.62 9.13 -19.94
C PRO A 209 -0.84 7.87 -20.36
N ASN A 210 0.50 7.90 -20.30
CA ASN A 210 1.40 6.90 -20.86
C ASN A 210 1.49 5.63 -20.03
N LEU A 211 1.35 5.68 -18.70
CA LEU A 211 1.22 4.47 -17.86
C LEU A 211 0.08 3.57 -18.34
N SER A 212 -0.97 4.16 -18.91
CA SER A 212 -2.12 3.43 -19.48
C SER A 212 -1.86 2.89 -20.90
N ARG A 213 -1.04 3.58 -21.72
CA ARG A 213 -0.68 3.17 -23.10
C ARG A 213 0.44 2.15 -23.15
N ALA A 214 1.48 2.31 -22.33
CA ALA A 214 2.61 1.37 -22.23
C ALA A 214 2.16 -0.05 -21.86
N LYS A 215 0.93 -0.20 -21.34
CA LYS A 215 0.51 -1.38 -20.62
C LYS A 215 -0.44 -2.34 -21.33
N SER A 216 -1.26 -1.92 -22.30
CA SER A 216 -2.34 -2.80 -22.76
C SER A 216 -1.88 -4.07 -23.52
N ARG A 217 -0.57 -4.30 -23.75
CA ARG A 217 -0.11 -5.27 -24.76
C ARG A 217 1.01 -6.25 -24.36
N TYR A 218 1.69 -6.07 -23.23
CA TYR A 218 2.84 -6.91 -22.86
C TYR A 218 2.50 -8.17 -22.03
N MET A 219 1.29 -8.28 -21.48
CA MET A 219 0.97 -9.33 -20.49
C MET A 219 0.35 -10.62 -21.04
N GLU A 220 -0.04 -10.67 -22.31
CA GLU A 220 -0.86 -11.79 -22.84
C GLU A 220 -0.10 -12.76 -23.76
N ARG A 221 1.22 -12.67 -23.92
CA ARG A 221 1.93 -13.47 -24.93
C ARG A 221 3.12 -14.26 -24.38
N LEU A 222 3.02 -15.59 -24.47
CA LEU A 222 4.14 -16.54 -24.45
C LEU A 222 4.81 -16.49 -25.83
N ILE A 223 6.13 -16.32 -25.90
CA ILE A 223 6.87 -16.23 -27.17
C ILE A 223 7.66 -17.53 -27.36
N ASP A 224 7.27 -18.33 -28.36
CA ASP A 224 8.02 -19.54 -28.75
C ASP A 224 9.16 -19.23 -29.73
N TYR A 225 10.08 -20.18 -29.91
CA TYR A 225 11.24 -20.01 -30.79
C TYR A 225 10.88 -19.66 -32.25
N PRO A 226 9.89 -20.32 -32.90
CA PRO A 226 9.46 -19.93 -34.23
C PRO A 226 9.01 -18.46 -34.32
N THR A 227 8.32 -17.97 -33.29
CA THR A 227 7.87 -16.57 -33.21
C THR A 227 9.05 -15.61 -33.03
N LEU A 228 10.03 -15.92 -32.18
CA LEU A 228 11.24 -15.10 -32.02
C LEU A 228 12.14 -15.11 -33.27
N SER A 229 12.27 -16.26 -33.93
CA SER A 229 13.13 -16.43 -35.11
C SER A 229 12.55 -15.76 -36.36
N ALA A 230 11.23 -15.85 -36.55
CA ALA A 230 10.51 -15.00 -37.52
C ALA A 230 10.63 -13.51 -37.15
N GLY A 231 10.60 -13.24 -35.84
CA GLY A 231 11.02 -12.01 -35.14
C GLY A 231 12.19 -11.27 -35.76
N LEU A 232 13.35 -11.89 -35.60
CA LEU A 232 14.66 -11.34 -35.96
C LEU A 232 14.81 -11.15 -37.47
N ARG A 233 14.26 -12.10 -38.27
CA ARG A 233 14.31 -12.05 -39.74
C ARG A 233 13.55 -10.87 -40.32
N ASN A 234 12.36 -10.55 -39.81
CA ASN A 234 11.62 -9.39 -40.30
C ASN A 234 12.24 -8.06 -39.83
N ALA A 235 12.92 -8.06 -38.68
CA ALA A 235 13.66 -6.91 -38.16
C ALA A 235 14.94 -6.55 -38.92
N GLY A 236 15.27 -7.30 -39.98
CA GLY A 236 16.48 -7.09 -40.76
C GLY A 236 17.75 -7.43 -39.98
N VAL A 237 17.62 -8.17 -38.87
CA VAL A 237 18.76 -8.69 -38.13
C VAL A 237 19.26 -9.92 -38.88
N GLU A 238 20.45 -9.81 -39.48
CA GLU A 238 21.16 -10.96 -40.07
C GLU A 238 21.77 -11.81 -38.95
N ALA A 239 20.92 -12.51 -38.20
CA ALA A 239 21.32 -13.54 -37.26
C ALA A 239 21.25 -14.91 -37.93
N THR A 240 22.28 -15.72 -37.75
CA THR A 240 22.26 -17.15 -38.09
C THR A 240 21.24 -17.89 -37.20
N GLU A 241 20.75 -19.05 -37.62
CA GLU A 241 19.83 -19.85 -36.78
C GLU A 241 20.45 -20.21 -35.43
N GLU A 242 21.76 -20.40 -35.40
CA GLU A 242 22.56 -20.70 -34.20
C GLU A 242 22.61 -19.50 -33.24
N GLU A 243 22.77 -18.27 -33.75
CA GLU A 243 22.74 -17.04 -32.95
C GLU A 243 21.32 -16.72 -32.43
N ALA A 244 20.29 -16.96 -33.25
CA ALA A 244 18.90 -16.78 -32.85
C ALA A 244 18.47 -17.81 -31.79
N GLN A 245 18.95 -19.05 -31.90
CA GLN A 245 18.73 -20.10 -30.89
C GLN A 245 19.46 -19.78 -29.60
N HIS A 246 20.72 -19.33 -29.68
CA HIS A 246 21.47 -18.92 -28.49
C HIS A 246 20.80 -17.75 -27.75
N LEU A 247 20.29 -16.75 -28.48
CA LEU A 247 19.52 -15.65 -27.89
C LEU A 247 18.22 -16.14 -27.23
N PHE A 248 17.50 -17.07 -27.88
CA PHE A 248 16.30 -17.69 -27.30
C PHE A 248 16.62 -18.41 -25.99
N ASP A 249 17.66 -19.25 -26.00
CA ASP A 249 18.11 -20.03 -24.85
C ASP A 249 18.67 -19.15 -23.71
N GLU A 250 19.19 -17.95 -24.02
CA GLU A 250 19.58 -16.95 -23.02
C GLU A 250 18.38 -16.25 -22.38
N LEU A 251 17.31 -16.04 -23.14
CA LEU A 251 16.08 -15.39 -22.68
C LEU A 251 15.16 -16.38 -21.94
N ASP A 252 15.08 -17.64 -22.34
CA ASP A 252 14.34 -18.74 -21.68
C ASP A 252 15.15 -19.35 -20.51
N ARG A 253 15.76 -18.49 -19.67
CA ARG A 253 16.64 -18.96 -18.58
C ARG A 253 15.94 -19.24 -17.27
N SER A 254 14.80 -18.63 -16.99
CA SER A 254 14.12 -18.78 -15.70
C SER A 254 13.17 -19.97 -15.65
N SER A 255 12.60 -20.37 -16.80
CA SER A 255 11.61 -21.46 -16.92
C SER A 255 12.14 -22.66 -17.72
N GLY A 256 12.88 -22.45 -18.82
CA GLY A 256 13.52 -23.51 -19.61
C GLY A 256 12.52 -24.47 -20.25
N ASP A 257 11.30 -24.00 -20.49
CA ASP A 257 10.16 -24.79 -20.94
C ASP A 257 9.87 -24.63 -22.44
N GLY A 258 10.75 -23.92 -23.17
CA GLY A 258 10.63 -23.69 -24.60
C GLY A 258 9.72 -22.52 -24.96
N VAL A 259 9.33 -21.68 -23.99
CA VAL A 259 8.63 -20.41 -24.23
C VAL A 259 9.17 -19.30 -23.33
N ILE A 260 9.44 -18.13 -23.91
CA ILE A 260 9.82 -16.94 -23.14
C ILE A 260 8.56 -16.36 -22.51
N ASP A 261 8.49 -16.36 -21.17
CA ASP A 261 7.37 -15.80 -20.41
C ASP A 261 7.62 -14.35 -19.95
N TYR A 262 6.61 -13.73 -19.30
CA TYR A 262 6.69 -12.35 -18.82
C TYR A 262 7.78 -12.15 -17.74
N VAL A 263 8.10 -13.19 -16.96
CA VAL A 263 9.11 -13.15 -15.89
C VAL A 263 10.52 -13.20 -16.48
N ASP A 264 10.74 -14.04 -17.49
CA ASP A 264 11.95 -14.08 -18.33
C ASP A 264 12.21 -12.75 -19.04
N TRP A 265 11.15 -12.19 -19.64
CA TRP A 265 11.16 -10.91 -20.36
C TRP A 265 11.49 -9.71 -19.47
N VAL A 266 10.80 -9.55 -18.33
CA VAL A 266 10.98 -8.39 -17.43
C VAL A 266 12.34 -8.39 -16.71
N SER A 267 13.02 -9.53 -16.68
CA SER A 267 14.35 -9.66 -16.08
C SER A 267 15.47 -9.15 -17.01
N PHE A 268 15.20 -9.02 -18.31
CA PHE A 268 16.14 -8.55 -19.33
C PHE A 268 15.87 -7.12 -19.82
N LEU A 269 14.70 -6.55 -19.53
CA LEU A 269 14.35 -5.21 -19.98
C LEU A 269 14.83 -4.13 -19.02
N ASP A 270 15.70 -3.25 -19.54
CA ASP A 270 15.71 -1.85 -19.12
C ASP A 270 14.31 -1.25 -19.42
N PRO A 271 13.71 -0.44 -18.54
CA PRO A 271 12.51 0.35 -18.83
C PRO A 271 12.56 1.11 -20.18
N PHE A 272 13.75 1.43 -20.69
CA PHE A 272 13.94 1.99 -22.03
C PHE A 272 13.81 0.98 -23.18
N ASP A 273 14.09 -0.30 -22.94
CA ASP A 273 14.01 -1.39 -23.91
C ASP A 273 12.59 -1.91 -24.15
N LEU A 274 11.62 -1.49 -23.30
CA LEU A 274 10.18 -1.58 -23.59
C LEU A 274 9.80 -0.88 -24.91
N THR A 275 10.70 -0.10 -25.52
CA THR A 275 10.46 0.62 -26.77
C THR A 275 11.37 0.25 -27.94
N MET A 276 12.40 -0.59 -27.75
CA MET A 276 13.48 -0.76 -28.74
C MET A 276 13.86 -2.21 -29.07
N GLY A 277 13.19 -3.21 -28.49
CA GLY A 277 13.40 -4.60 -28.88
C GLY A 277 12.92 -4.93 -30.31
N PRO A 278 13.51 -5.93 -30.99
CA PRO A 278 13.13 -6.39 -32.34
C PRO A 278 11.64 -6.77 -32.50
N LEU A 279 10.93 -6.92 -31.39
CA LEU A 279 9.52 -7.30 -31.33
C LEU A 279 8.53 -6.15 -31.60
N THR A 280 8.98 -4.89 -31.65
CA THR A 280 8.13 -3.75 -32.03
C THR A 280 7.54 -3.87 -33.44
N GLN A 281 8.07 -4.75 -34.28
CA GLN A 281 7.59 -5.02 -35.63
C GLN A 281 6.51 -6.12 -35.72
N PHE A 282 6.20 -6.81 -34.61
CA PHE A 282 5.22 -7.91 -34.53
C PHE A 282 3.91 -7.49 -33.89
N ILE A 283 3.77 -6.18 -33.70
CA ILE A 283 2.64 -5.54 -33.05
C ILE A 283 2.19 -4.44 -34.02
N GLU A 284 0.94 -4.49 -34.50
CA GLU A 284 0.32 -3.35 -35.19
C GLU A 284 0.07 -2.21 -34.18
N GLU A 285 1.14 -1.59 -33.70
CA GLU A 285 1.09 -0.39 -32.86
C GLU A 285 2.24 0.54 -33.16
N LYS A 286 1.96 1.82 -32.97
CA LYS A 286 2.96 2.86 -33.12
C LYS A 286 3.86 2.84 -31.87
N PRO A 287 5.20 2.86 -32.03
CA PRO A 287 6.13 3.12 -30.93
C PRO A 287 5.74 4.38 -30.15
N LEU A 288 6.15 4.46 -28.88
CA LEU A 288 6.03 5.69 -28.11
C LEU A 288 6.69 6.84 -28.87
N SER A 289 6.01 7.98 -28.93
CA SER A 289 6.62 9.20 -29.46
C SER A 289 7.80 9.64 -28.58
N GLU A 290 8.68 10.49 -29.09
CA GLU A 290 9.77 11.04 -28.27
C GLU A 290 9.25 11.86 -27.08
N ASP A 291 8.08 12.49 -27.22
CA ASP A 291 7.40 13.18 -26.13
C ASP A 291 6.96 12.19 -25.05
N GLU A 292 6.35 11.06 -25.44
CA GLU A 292 5.90 10.02 -24.50
C GLU A 292 7.07 9.36 -23.77
N LYS A 293 8.19 9.11 -24.48
CA LYS A 293 9.43 8.62 -23.85
C LYS A 293 9.98 9.64 -22.85
N THR A 294 9.91 10.92 -23.16
CA THR A 294 10.35 11.99 -22.26
C THR A 294 9.48 12.06 -21.01
N GLN A 295 8.15 11.96 -21.17
CA GLN A 295 7.20 11.90 -20.04
C GLN A 295 7.48 10.70 -19.13
N LEU A 296 7.72 9.51 -19.71
CA LEU A 296 8.07 8.32 -18.92
C LEU A 296 9.39 8.50 -18.16
N ARG A 297 10.42 9.11 -18.79
CA ARG A 297 11.68 9.45 -18.10
C ARG A 297 11.46 10.37 -16.91
N ASN A 298 10.63 11.40 -17.09
CA ASN A 298 10.34 12.36 -16.04
C ASN A 298 9.60 11.69 -14.88
N MET A 299 8.62 10.83 -15.18
CA MET A 299 7.90 10.03 -14.20
C MET A 299 8.83 9.13 -13.37
N ILE A 300 9.72 8.39 -14.03
CA ILE A 300 10.72 7.54 -13.36
C ILE A 300 11.62 8.41 -12.47
N SER A 301 12.13 9.53 -12.98
CA SER A 301 12.97 10.47 -12.22
C SER A 301 12.26 11.02 -10.97
N ARG A 302 10.97 11.39 -11.07
CA ARG A 302 10.16 11.81 -9.93
C ARG A 302 10.06 10.69 -8.88
N LEU A 303 9.73 9.47 -9.31
CA LEU A 303 9.62 8.31 -8.42
C LEU A 303 10.94 7.98 -7.71
N GLU A 304 12.06 7.96 -8.44
CA GLU A 304 13.39 7.71 -7.88
C GLU A 304 13.79 8.80 -6.88
N SER A 305 13.48 10.07 -7.20
CA SER A 305 13.78 11.16 -6.28
C SER A 305 12.96 11.09 -4.99
N LEU A 306 11.67 10.70 -5.07
CA LEU A 306 10.84 10.46 -3.88
C LEU A 306 11.34 9.26 -3.07
N ALA A 307 11.75 8.18 -3.74
CA ALA A 307 12.33 7.01 -3.09
C ALA A 307 13.63 7.34 -2.35
N ASN A 308 14.50 8.15 -2.96
CA ASN A 308 15.73 8.65 -2.33
C ASN A 308 15.42 9.47 -1.08
N ASP A 309 14.53 10.46 -1.19
CA ASP A 309 14.15 11.31 -0.06
C ASP A 309 13.56 10.52 1.10
N ALA A 310 12.75 9.50 0.79
CA ALA A 310 12.16 8.60 1.78
C ALA A 310 13.25 7.76 2.48
N ALA A 311 14.19 7.19 1.71
CA ALA A 311 15.29 6.40 2.24
C ALA A 311 16.20 7.22 3.18
N GLU A 312 16.57 8.45 2.78
CA GLU A 312 17.40 9.36 3.59
C GLU A 312 16.77 9.72 4.94
N ARG A 313 15.43 9.72 5.01
CA ARG A 313 14.66 10.13 6.20
C ARG A 313 14.13 8.94 7.00
N GLY A 314 14.41 7.70 6.59
CA GLY A 314 13.85 6.50 7.20
C GLY A 314 12.32 6.40 7.06
N VAL A 315 11.75 7.05 6.05
CA VAL A 315 10.33 7.01 5.73
C VAL A 315 10.06 5.87 4.75
N LYS A 316 8.96 5.16 4.96
CA LYS A 316 8.50 4.07 4.10
C LYS A 316 7.52 4.62 3.07
N LEU A 317 7.88 4.48 1.79
CA LEU A 317 7.07 4.96 0.67
C LEU A 317 6.19 3.82 0.13
N MET A 318 4.88 4.00 0.21
CA MET A 318 3.87 3.08 -0.31
C MET A 318 3.41 3.51 -1.68
N VAL A 319 3.64 2.69 -2.68
CA VAL A 319 3.06 2.88 -4.01
C VAL A 319 1.69 2.22 -4.03
N ASP A 320 0.65 3.05 -4.14
CA ASP A 320 -0.73 2.61 -4.12
C ASP A 320 -1.09 1.83 -5.38
N ALA A 321 -1.93 0.82 -5.19
CA ALA A 321 -2.50 0.09 -6.30
C ALA A 321 -3.62 0.88 -6.99
N GLU A 322 -3.69 0.71 -8.30
CA GLU A 322 -4.65 1.36 -9.19
C GLU A 322 -5.36 0.30 -10.04
N GLN A 323 -6.06 0.70 -11.09
CA GLN A 323 -6.82 -0.22 -11.93
C GLN A 323 -5.93 -1.29 -12.58
N THR A 324 -6.53 -2.46 -12.86
CA THR A 324 -5.84 -3.63 -13.43
C THR A 324 -5.14 -3.34 -14.75
N TYR A 325 -5.54 -2.30 -15.48
CA TYR A 325 -4.91 -1.86 -16.73
C TYR A 325 -3.80 -0.81 -16.57
N MET A 326 -3.50 -0.33 -15.35
CA MET A 326 -2.29 0.47 -14.99
C MET A 326 -1.30 -0.26 -14.05
N GLN A 327 -1.82 -1.07 -13.13
CA GLN A 327 -1.08 -1.93 -12.18
C GLN A 327 0.27 -2.59 -12.64
N PRO A 328 0.38 -3.49 -13.63
CA PRO A 328 1.68 -3.99 -14.10
C PRO A 328 2.83 -3.01 -14.39
N ALA A 329 2.54 -1.80 -14.90
CA ALA A 329 3.59 -0.78 -15.06
C ALA A 329 4.01 -0.25 -13.68
N ILE A 330 3.04 0.03 -12.80
CA ILE A 330 3.25 0.39 -11.40
C ILE A 330 4.07 -0.68 -10.69
N ASP A 331 3.73 -1.95 -10.90
CA ASP A 331 4.41 -3.09 -10.28
C ASP A 331 5.87 -3.17 -10.70
N HIS A 332 6.14 -3.04 -12.00
CA HIS A 332 7.50 -3.07 -12.53
C HIS A 332 8.35 -1.93 -11.96
N LEU A 333 7.84 -0.70 -12.00
CA LEU A 333 8.51 0.47 -11.43
C LEU A 333 8.77 0.31 -9.93
N THR A 334 7.75 -0.10 -9.17
CA THR A 334 7.86 -0.27 -7.73
C THR A 334 8.85 -1.37 -7.37
N LEU A 335 8.87 -2.47 -8.12
CA LEU A 335 9.81 -3.56 -7.91
C LEU A 335 11.25 -3.14 -8.18
N ASN A 336 11.50 -2.35 -9.23
CA ASN A 336 12.84 -1.78 -9.49
C ASN A 336 13.29 -0.89 -8.34
N LEU A 337 12.39 -0.09 -7.76
CA LEU A 337 12.69 0.68 -6.55
C LEU A 337 12.96 -0.24 -5.34
N GLN A 338 12.23 -1.34 -5.15
CA GLN A 338 12.53 -2.30 -4.07
C GLN A 338 13.92 -2.93 -4.23
N ARG A 339 14.29 -3.31 -5.46
CA ARG A 339 15.62 -3.85 -5.77
C ARG A 339 16.74 -2.90 -5.38
N THR A 340 16.50 -1.60 -5.46
CA THR A 340 17.49 -0.57 -5.12
C THR A 340 17.47 -0.22 -3.63
N TYR A 341 16.29 0.04 -3.07
CA TYR A 341 16.14 0.66 -1.74
C TYR A 341 15.82 -0.30 -0.60
N ASN A 342 15.43 -1.56 -0.87
CA ASN A 342 15.11 -2.55 0.17
C ASN A 342 16.26 -3.55 0.39
N ARG A 343 17.50 -3.06 0.44
CA ARG A 343 18.70 -3.89 0.69
C ARG A 343 19.20 -3.73 2.12
N ASP A 344 20.08 -4.65 2.54
CA ASP A 344 20.79 -4.57 3.82
C ASP A 344 19.86 -4.42 5.04
N GLY A 345 18.71 -5.09 4.99
CA GLY A 345 17.69 -5.08 6.04
C GLY A 345 16.65 -3.97 5.92
N ALA A 346 16.85 -3.01 5.01
CA ALA A 346 15.92 -1.94 4.73
C ALA A 346 14.65 -2.43 4.01
N ASP A 347 13.56 -1.74 4.27
CA ASP A 347 12.23 -1.93 3.68
C ASP A 347 11.61 -0.55 3.48
N VAL A 348 12.13 0.20 2.51
CA VAL A 348 11.72 1.58 2.21
C VAL A 348 10.50 1.59 1.30
N ILE A 349 10.50 0.75 0.25
CA ILE A 349 9.52 0.80 -0.83
C ILE A 349 8.51 -0.33 -0.69
N TYR A 350 7.22 -0.01 -0.62
CA TYR A 350 6.13 -0.97 -0.51
C TYR A 350 5.28 -0.97 -1.77
N ASN A 351 5.07 -2.15 -2.37
CA ASN A 351 4.09 -2.33 -3.44
C ASN A 351 2.73 -2.73 -2.85
N THR A 352 1.62 -2.32 -3.47
CA THR A 352 0.28 -2.65 -3.00
C THR A 352 -0.33 -3.81 -3.81
N PHE A 353 -0.73 -4.89 -3.12
CA PHE A 353 -1.36 -6.05 -3.74
C PHE A 353 -2.85 -6.11 -3.42
N GLN A 354 -3.66 -6.22 -4.46
CA GLN A 354 -5.12 -6.22 -4.36
C GLN A 354 -5.67 -7.66 -4.39
N CYS A 355 -6.03 -8.19 -3.23
CA CYS A 355 -6.40 -9.59 -3.03
C CYS A 355 -7.80 -9.97 -3.55
N TYR A 356 -8.58 -9.01 -4.04
CA TYR A 356 -9.79 -9.29 -4.82
C TYR A 356 -9.51 -9.79 -6.24
N LEU A 357 -8.28 -9.60 -6.76
CA LEU A 357 -7.89 -10.10 -8.09
C LEU A 357 -7.50 -11.56 -8.00
N LYS A 358 -7.97 -12.35 -8.97
CA LYS A 358 -7.63 -13.78 -9.12
C LYS A 358 -6.11 -14.02 -9.22
N MET A 359 -5.37 -13.12 -9.86
CA MET A 359 -3.92 -13.21 -10.08
C MET A 359 -3.06 -12.79 -8.87
N SER A 360 -3.66 -12.28 -7.79
CA SER A 360 -2.88 -11.70 -6.68
C SER A 360 -2.00 -12.71 -5.95
N SER A 361 -2.41 -13.98 -5.84
CA SER A 361 -1.59 -15.04 -5.22
C SER A 361 -0.31 -15.27 -6.03
N ASP A 362 -0.44 -15.53 -7.33
CA ASP A 362 0.69 -15.83 -8.21
C ASP A 362 1.69 -14.68 -8.24
N ARG A 363 1.16 -13.44 -8.27
CA ARG A 363 2.00 -12.24 -8.22
C ARG A 363 2.84 -12.14 -6.94
N ILE A 364 2.23 -12.41 -5.78
CA ILE A 364 2.95 -12.40 -4.51
C ILE A 364 4.01 -13.50 -4.49
N ASP A 365 3.70 -14.69 -5.01
CA ASP A 365 4.64 -15.81 -5.07
C ASP A 365 5.86 -15.49 -5.95
N ILE A 366 5.62 -14.93 -7.14
CA ILE A 366 6.68 -14.51 -8.07
C ILE A 366 7.56 -13.42 -7.45
N ASP A 367 6.96 -12.35 -6.90
CA ASP A 367 7.74 -11.22 -6.38
C ASP A 367 8.50 -11.59 -5.10
N LEU A 368 7.94 -12.47 -4.26
CA LEU A 368 8.63 -12.99 -3.07
C LEU A 368 9.82 -13.88 -3.44
N GLU A 369 9.66 -14.76 -4.43
CA GLU A 369 10.77 -15.61 -4.92
C GLU A 369 11.86 -14.77 -5.59
N ARG A 370 11.47 -13.73 -6.33
CA ARG A 370 12.38 -12.76 -6.93
C ARG A 370 13.19 -12.01 -5.86
N ALA A 371 12.54 -11.51 -4.82
CA ALA A 371 13.19 -10.88 -3.67
C ALA A 371 14.22 -11.80 -3.02
N ARG A 372 13.88 -13.09 -2.86
CA ARG A 372 14.79 -14.11 -2.32
C ARG A 372 16.02 -14.31 -3.20
N ARG A 373 15.86 -14.44 -4.53
CA ARG A 373 16.96 -14.68 -5.48
C ARG A 373 17.88 -13.46 -5.61
N GLU A 374 17.28 -12.28 -5.68
CA GLU A 374 18.00 -11.02 -5.92
C GLU A 374 18.47 -10.32 -4.63
N LYS A 375 18.13 -10.89 -3.45
CA LYS A 375 18.58 -10.46 -2.12
C LYS A 375 18.15 -9.04 -1.75
N PHE A 376 16.92 -8.67 -2.07
CA PHE A 376 16.25 -7.51 -1.48
C PHE A 376 15.08 -7.99 -0.60
N ARG A 377 14.64 -7.15 0.34
CA ARG A 377 13.52 -7.44 1.21
C ARG A 377 12.21 -7.15 0.48
N PHE A 378 11.38 -8.17 0.33
CA PHE A 378 10.05 -8.02 -0.26
C PHE A 378 9.20 -7.14 0.65
N ALA A 379 8.63 -6.06 0.14
CA ALA A 379 7.76 -5.21 0.95
C ALA A 379 6.39 -4.97 0.31
N ALA A 380 5.32 -5.24 1.06
CA ALA A 380 3.98 -5.30 0.50
C ALA A 380 2.92 -4.67 1.41
N LYS A 381 1.97 -3.95 0.81
CA LYS A 381 0.70 -3.56 1.43
C LYS A 381 -0.39 -4.47 0.87
N LEU A 382 -0.94 -5.34 1.70
CA LEU A 382 -2.04 -6.22 1.31
C LEU A 382 -3.38 -5.51 1.57
N VAL A 383 -4.17 -5.31 0.51
CA VAL A 383 -5.54 -4.80 0.57
C VAL A 383 -6.50 -5.79 -0.09
N ARG A 384 -7.80 -5.68 0.18
CA ARG A 384 -8.82 -6.36 -0.65
C ARG A 384 -8.86 -5.72 -2.04
N GLY A 385 -9.06 -4.40 -2.11
CA GLY A 385 -9.05 -3.61 -3.35
C GLY A 385 -10.08 -2.48 -3.29
N ALA A 386 -10.02 -1.51 -4.23
CA ALA A 386 -10.96 -0.38 -4.28
C ALA A 386 -11.75 -0.20 -5.60
N TYR A 387 -11.44 -0.97 -6.67
CA TYR A 387 -11.94 -0.70 -8.04
C TYR A 387 -13.02 -1.70 -8.55
N MET A 388 -13.70 -2.46 -7.68
CA MET A 388 -14.53 -3.63 -8.08
C MET A 388 -15.54 -3.32 -9.17
N VAL A 389 -16.29 -2.24 -8.98
CA VAL A 389 -17.38 -1.85 -9.89
C VAL A 389 -16.84 -1.51 -11.27
N GLN A 390 -15.73 -0.77 -11.33
CA GLN A 390 -15.09 -0.36 -12.59
C GLN A 390 -14.50 -1.55 -13.34
N GLU A 391 -13.79 -2.43 -12.64
CA GLU A 391 -13.17 -3.61 -13.23
C GLU A 391 -14.20 -4.55 -13.85
N ARG A 392 -15.30 -4.84 -13.11
CA ARG A 392 -16.39 -5.68 -13.62
C ARG A 392 -17.10 -5.03 -14.80
N LYS A 393 -17.30 -3.70 -14.76
CA LYS A 393 -17.88 -2.96 -15.89
C LYS A 393 -16.97 -3.04 -17.11
N ARG A 394 -15.68 -2.78 -16.95
CA ARG A 394 -14.70 -2.83 -18.03
C ARG A 394 -14.60 -4.22 -18.67
N ALA A 395 -14.59 -5.28 -17.87
CA ALA A 395 -14.58 -6.67 -18.35
C ALA A 395 -15.81 -6.97 -19.23
N ARG A 396 -17.00 -6.54 -18.81
CA ARG A 396 -18.23 -6.67 -19.62
C ARG A 396 -18.17 -5.85 -20.90
N ASP A 397 -17.77 -4.58 -20.81
CA ASP A 397 -17.75 -3.67 -21.96
C ASP A 397 -16.73 -4.11 -23.03
N LYS A 398 -15.60 -4.70 -22.61
CA LYS A 398 -14.53 -5.18 -23.51
C LYS A 398 -14.59 -6.67 -23.85
N GLY A 399 -15.50 -7.43 -23.24
CA GLY A 399 -15.70 -8.86 -23.52
C GLY A 399 -14.60 -9.80 -23.02
N TYR A 400 -13.82 -9.42 -22.00
CA TYR A 400 -12.81 -10.30 -21.38
C TYR A 400 -13.29 -10.85 -20.02
N ALA A 401 -12.60 -11.87 -19.51
CA ALA A 401 -12.97 -12.53 -18.26
C ALA A 401 -12.88 -11.59 -17.04
N ASP A 402 -13.83 -11.68 -16.12
CA ASP A 402 -13.82 -10.88 -14.88
C ASP A 402 -12.55 -11.20 -14.05
N PRO A 403 -11.64 -10.21 -13.85
CA PRO A 403 -10.37 -10.45 -13.17
C PRO A 403 -10.54 -10.60 -11.65
N ILE A 404 -11.75 -10.34 -11.13
CA ILE A 404 -12.06 -10.36 -9.70
C ILE A 404 -12.60 -11.73 -9.31
N HIS A 405 -12.33 -12.15 -8.08
CA HIS A 405 -12.95 -13.32 -7.47
C HIS A 405 -14.48 -13.26 -7.53
N ASP A 406 -15.11 -14.43 -7.69
CA ASP A 406 -16.54 -14.52 -7.98
C ASP A 406 -17.37 -14.08 -6.76
N THR A 407 -16.92 -14.41 -5.54
CA THR A 407 -17.56 -13.99 -4.29
C THR A 407 -16.66 -13.16 -3.37
N ILE A 408 -17.29 -12.41 -2.46
CA ILE A 408 -16.56 -11.69 -1.40
C ILE A 408 -15.84 -12.66 -0.44
N LYS A 409 -16.40 -13.85 -0.23
CA LYS A 409 -15.78 -14.90 0.59
C LYS A 409 -14.47 -15.38 -0.04
N ASP A 410 -14.43 -15.55 -1.35
CA ASP A 410 -13.19 -15.93 -2.06
C ASP A 410 -12.13 -14.85 -1.94
N THR A 411 -12.53 -13.58 -2.01
CA THR A 411 -11.62 -12.44 -1.75
C THR A 411 -11.07 -12.47 -0.31
N HIS A 412 -11.92 -12.78 0.69
CA HIS A 412 -11.49 -12.91 2.08
C HIS A 412 -10.53 -14.08 2.26
N ASN A 413 -10.88 -15.25 1.73
CA ASN A 413 -10.03 -16.45 1.79
C ASN A 413 -8.66 -16.19 1.16
N ASN A 414 -8.63 -15.54 -0.02
CA ASN A 414 -7.37 -15.21 -0.68
C ASN A 414 -6.58 -14.20 0.15
N TYR A 415 -7.19 -13.10 0.63
CA TYR A 415 -6.53 -12.12 1.49
C TYR A 415 -5.89 -12.77 2.73
N ASP A 416 -6.65 -13.56 3.48
CA ASP A 416 -6.17 -14.20 4.70
C ASP A 416 -5.07 -15.23 4.38
N ALA A 417 -5.17 -15.95 3.26
CA ALA A 417 -4.13 -16.88 2.81
C ALA A 417 -2.81 -16.17 2.47
N GLN A 418 -2.86 -15.00 1.82
CA GLN A 418 -1.66 -14.22 1.52
C GLN A 418 -1.03 -13.62 2.79
N VAL A 419 -1.84 -13.15 3.75
CA VAL A 419 -1.34 -12.72 5.07
C VAL A 419 -0.62 -13.87 5.78
N SER A 420 -1.25 -15.04 5.88
CA SER A 420 -0.63 -16.23 6.47
C SER A 420 0.66 -16.65 5.77
N LYS A 421 0.72 -16.51 4.44
CA LYS A 421 1.94 -16.78 3.66
C LYS A 421 3.06 -15.81 4.03
N LEU A 422 2.79 -14.50 4.05
CA LEU A 422 3.79 -13.49 4.39
C LEU A 422 4.23 -13.54 5.85
N LEU A 423 3.35 -13.93 6.79
CA LEU A 423 3.73 -14.21 8.19
C LEU A 423 4.79 -15.31 8.28
N ARG A 424 4.60 -16.43 7.56
CA ARG A 424 5.60 -17.52 7.50
C ARG A 424 6.90 -17.10 6.81
N SER A 425 6.81 -16.15 5.88
CA SER A 425 7.94 -15.59 5.14
C SER A 425 8.47 -14.26 5.72
N ASN A 426 8.14 -13.92 6.97
CA ASN A 426 8.46 -12.60 7.58
C ASN A 426 9.98 -12.33 7.72
N HIS A 427 10.81 -13.36 7.61
CA HIS A 427 12.27 -13.21 7.55
C HIS A 427 12.76 -12.63 6.20
N LEU A 428 11.95 -12.75 5.14
CA LEU A 428 12.21 -12.20 3.80
C LEU A 428 11.29 -11.02 3.45
N ALA A 429 10.19 -10.88 4.19
CA ALA A 429 9.14 -9.91 3.90
C ALA A 429 9.06 -8.80 4.96
N SER A 430 8.51 -7.66 4.56
CA SER A 430 7.98 -6.63 5.43
C SER A 430 6.63 -6.22 4.90
N PHE A 431 5.55 -6.31 5.67
CA PHE A 431 4.23 -6.12 5.06
C PHE A 431 3.20 -5.47 5.97
N MET A 432 2.24 -4.83 5.32
CA MET A 432 1.10 -4.20 5.95
C MET A 432 -0.19 -5.00 5.69
N VAL A 433 -0.82 -5.42 6.77
CA VAL A 433 -2.18 -5.96 6.82
C VAL A 433 -3.16 -4.78 6.84
N ALA A 434 -3.50 -4.27 5.65
CA ALA A 434 -4.45 -3.16 5.51
C ALA A 434 -5.89 -3.67 5.41
N SER A 435 -6.59 -3.72 6.56
CA SER A 435 -7.93 -4.30 6.68
C SER A 435 -8.78 -3.67 7.79
N HIS A 436 -10.05 -3.43 7.49
CA HIS A 436 -11.10 -3.10 8.47
C HIS A 436 -11.87 -4.33 8.97
N ASN A 437 -11.66 -5.49 8.35
CA ASN A 437 -12.29 -6.73 8.79
C ASN A 437 -11.58 -7.21 10.07
N GLU A 438 -12.33 -7.19 11.18
CA GLU A 438 -11.87 -7.58 12.50
C GLU A 438 -11.42 -9.05 12.56
N ASP A 439 -12.15 -9.97 11.93
CA ASP A 439 -11.81 -11.39 11.90
C ASP A 439 -10.43 -11.63 11.27
N SER A 440 -10.14 -10.98 10.14
CA SER A 440 -8.81 -11.04 9.50
C SER A 440 -7.71 -10.53 10.42
N VAL A 441 -7.97 -9.43 11.16
CA VAL A 441 -7.00 -8.83 12.07
C VAL A 441 -6.76 -9.71 13.29
N VAL A 442 -7.83 -10.20 13.93
CA VAL A 442 -7.75 -11.12 15.08
C VAL A 442 -7.01 -12.39 14.69
N ASN A 443 -7.33 -12.97 13.53
CA ASN A 443 -6.64 -14.16 13.01
C ASN A 443 -5.14 -13.89 12.74
N THR A 444 -4.80 -12.72 12.19
CA THR A 444 -3.39 -12.31 11.99
C THR A 444 -2.65 -12.24 13.31
N VAL A 445 -3.25 -11.57 14.31
CA VAL A 445 -2.63 -11.44 15.63
C VAL A 445 -2.44 -12.80 16.30
N GLN A 446 -3.43 -13.69 16.22
CA GLN A 446 -3.29 -15.04 16.75
C GLN A 446 -2.14 -15.79 16.08
N GLN A 447 -2.04 -15.73 14.75
CA GLN A 447 -0.93 -16.37 14.02
C GLN A 447 0.43 -15.77 14.38
N MET A 448 0.54 -14.45 14.56
CA MET A 448 1.78 -13.82 15.05
C MET A 448 2.20 -14.38 16.41
N GLN A 449 1.25 -14.55 17.33
CA GLN A 449 1.51 -15.13 18.65
C GLN A 449 1.94 -16.60 18.54
N ASP A 450 1.25 -17.38 17.71
CA ASP A 450 1.51 -18.82 17.53
C ASP A 450 2.90 -19.10 16.97
N ILE A 451 3.40 -18.26 16.06
CA ILE A 451 4.73 -18.41 15.46
C ILE A 451 5.80 -17.51 16.10
N GLY A 452 5.46 -16.80 17.18
CA GLY A 452 6.40 -16.01 17.98
C GLY A 452 6.94 -14.74 17.30
N ILE A 453 6.17 -14.09 16.42
CA ILE A 453 6.54 -12.77 15.89
C ILE A 453 6.33 -11.72 16.97
N ASP A 454 7.39 -10.97 17.28
CA ASP A 454 7.30 -9.83 18.19
C ASP A 454 6.45 -8.70 17.57
N ARG A 455 5.38 -8.36 18.26
CA ARG A 455 4.44 -7.29 17.90
C ARG A 455 5.08 -5.90 17.79
N ALA A 456 6.21 -5.67 18.46
CA ALA A 456 6.90 -4.37 18.51
C ALA A 456 8.12 -4.28 17.58
N ALA A 457 8.63 -5.39 17.05
CA ALA A 457 9.88 -5.41 16.27
C ALA A 457 9.78 -4.76 14.87
N GLY A 458 8.56 -4.55 14.36
CA GLY A 458 8.33 -4.14 12.97
C GLY A 458 8.42 -5.31 11.99
N GLY A 459 8.25 -5.05 10.69
CA GLY A 459 8.14 -6.09 9.65
C GLY A 459 6.72 -6.62 9.42
N VAL A 460 5.86 -6.58 10.45
CA VAL A 460 4.42 -6.78 10.30
C VAL A 460 3.71 -5.55 10.83
N TYR A 461 2.98 -4.89 9.93
CA TYR A 461 2.26 -3.65 10.21
C TYR A 461 0.77 -3.84 9.99
N PHE A 462 -0.05 -3.10 10.72
CA PHE A 462 -1.51 -3.05 10.53
C PHE A 462 -1.90 -1.69 9.99
N GLY A 463 -2.84 -1.63 9.05
CA GLY A 463 -3.29 -0.39 8.42
C GLY A 463 -4.80 -0.27 8.37
N GLN A 464 -5.34 0.89 8.77
CA GLN A 464 -6.78 1.19 8.64
C GLN A 464 -6.99 2.64 8.21
N LEU A 465 -8.06 2.92 7.47
CA LEU A 465 -8.44 4.31 7.17
C LEU A 465 -8.76 5.10 8.44
N LEU A 466 -8.34 6.37 8.48
CA LEU A 466 -8.74 7.32 9.51
C LEU A 466 -10.27 7.45 9.55
N GLY A 467 -10.83 7.43 10.76
CA GLY A 467 -12.28 7.53 10.99
C GLY A 467 -13.03 6.20 10.87
N MET A 468 -12.36 5.09 10.54
CA MET A 468 -12.99 3.78 10.37
C MET A 468 -12.40 2.73 11.30
N CYS A 469 -13.26 1.90 11.88
CA CYS A 469 -12.93 0.77 12.76
C CYS A 469 -11.92 1.14 13.85
N ASP A 470 -12.16 2.26 14.54
CA ASP A 470 -11.27 2.71 15.60
C ASP A 470 -11.12 1.69 16.73
N HIS A 471 -12.14 0.86 16.99
CA HIS A 471 -12.00 -0.23 17.95
C HIS A 471 -10.87 -1.19 17.60
N VAL A 472 -10.64 -1.46 16.32
CA VAL A 472 -9.55 -2.33 15.89
C VAL A 472 -8.19 -1.64 16.09
N SER A 473 -8.00 -0.44 15.54
CA SER A 473 -6.72 0.27 15.64
C SER A 473 -6.31 0.58 17.08
N TYR A 474 -7.25 1.04 17.92
CA TYR A 474 -6.95 1.45 19.29
C TYR A 474 -6.67 0.26 20.20
N THR A 475 -7.34 -0.88 19.98
CA THR A 475 -7.03 -2.13 20.69
C THR A 475 -5.63 -2.64 20.29
N LEU A 476 -5.28 -2.60 19.00
CA LEU A 476 -3.93 -2.96 18.53
C LEU A 476 -2.84 -2.05 19.12
N GLY A 477 -3.06 -0.72 19.09
CA GLY A 477 -2.10 0.27 19.59
C GLY A 477 -1.86 0.14 21.10
N THR A 478 -2.94 -0.04 21.88
CA THR A 478 -2.86 -0.31 23.33
C THR A 478 -2.08 -1.60 23.64
N ASN A 479 -2.17 -2.58 22.74
CA ASN A 479 -1.45 -3.85 22.84
C ASN A 479 -0.08 -3.83 22.14
N GLN A 480 0.45 -2.67 21.78
CA GLN A 480 1.80 -2.45 21.23
C GLN A 480 2.07 -3.10 19.86
N TYR A 481 1.02 -3.45 19.11
CA TYR A 481 1.20 -3.82 17.70
C TYR A 481 1.51 -2.57 16.88
N LYS A 482 2.38 -2.71 15.87
CA LYS A 482 2.67 -1.62 14.93
C LYS A 482 1.47 -1.36 14.00
N VAL A 483 0.57 -0.49 14.45
CA VAL A 483 -0.67 -0.14 13.73
C VAL A 483 -0.66 1.31 13.28
N PHE A 484 -1.21 1.56 12.10
CA PHE A 484 -1.22 2.87 11.46
C PHE A 484 -2.61 3.23 10.96
N LYS A 485 -2.96 4.52 11.10
CA LYS A 485 -4.07 5.09 10.34
C LYS A 485 -3.56 5.64 9.02
N TYR A 486 -4.26 5.35 7.95
CA TYR A 486 -4.11 6.03 6.68
C TYR A 486 -4.84 7.37 6.79
N VAL A 487 -4.07 8.46 6.69
CA VAL A 487 -4.46 9.83 7.07
C VAL A 487 -4.53 10.72 5.83
N PRO A 488 -5.73 10.86 5.24
CA PRO A 488 -6.01 11.84 4.19
C PRO A 488 -5.90 13.26 4.73
N TYR A 489 -5.28 14.15 3.98
CA TYR A 489 -5.30 15.58 4.24
C TYR A 489 -5.21 16.38 2.93
N GLY A 490 -5.67 17.62 2.96
CA GLY A 490 -5.70 18.50 1.79
C GLY A 490 -6.85 19.51 1.86
N PRO A 491 -6.82 20.55 1.01
CA PRO A 491 -7.90 21.53 0.94
C PRO A 491 -9.27 20.88 0.76
N ILE A 492 -10.30 21.42 1.43
CA ILE A 492 -11.63 20.79 1.50
C ILE A 492 -12.18 20.43 0.11
N HIS A 493 -12.10 21.38 -0.82
CA HIS A 493 -12.63 21.24 -2.18
C HIS A 493 -11.94 20.11 -2.95
N GLU A 494 -10.62 19.98 -2.80
CA GLU A 494 -9.80 18.96 -3.44
C GLU A 494 -10.03 17.56 -2.84
N VAL A 495 -10.50 17.47 -1.59
CA VAL A 495 -10.79 16.17 -0.93
C VAL A 495 -12.27 15.77 -1.00
N LEU A 496 -13.16 16.58 -1.58
CA LEU A 496 -14.60 16.27 -1.65
C LEU A 496 -14.87 14.89 -2.29
N PRO A 497 -14.24 14.51 -3.42
CA PRO A 497 -14.49 13.22 -4.05
C PRO A 497 -14.04 12.04 -3.16
N TYR A 498 -12.97 12.22 -2.39
CA TYR A 498 -12.57 11.29 -1.34
C TYR A 498 -13.66 11.12 -0.26
N LEU A 499 -14.23 12.23 0.23
CA LEU A 499 -15.27 12.18 1.27
C LEU A 499 -16.57 11.52 0.79
N VAL A 500 -16.99 11.78 -0.45
CA VAL A 500 -18.17 11.15 -1.07
C VAL A 500 -18.01 9.63 -1.09
N ARG A 501 -16.83 9.13 -1.47
CA ARG A 501 -16.55 7.69 -1.46
C ARG A 501 -16.64 7.09 -0.07
N ARG A 502 -16.09 7.77 0.96
CA ARG A 502 -16.20 7.31 2.35
C ARG A 502 -17.65 7.28 2.82
N ALA A 503 -18.48 8.24 2.43
CA ALA A 503 -19.91 8.22 2.73
C ALA A 503 -20.61 7.01 2.05
N GLN A 504 -20.28 6.74 0.78
CA GLN A 504 -20.83 5.62 0.01
C GLN A 504 -20.44 4.26 0.59
N GLU A 505 -19.18 4.04 0.92
CA GLU A 505 -18.71 2.78 1.53
C GLU A 505 -19.38 2.52 2.88
N ASN A 506 -19.52 3.56 3.71
CA ASN A 506 -20.19 3.46 5.01
C ASN A 506 -21.72 3.28 4.89
N SER A 507 -22.31 3.59 3.74
CA SER A 507 -23.72 3.30 3.46
C SER A 507 -23.97 1.84 3.06
N GLY A 508 -22.99 1.20 2.39
CA GLY A 508 -23.08 -0.18 1.89
C GLY A 508 -22.69 -1.26 2.90
N LEU A 509 -21.84 -0.93 3.87
CA LEU A 509 -21.36 -1.83 4.93
C LEU A 509 -22.36 -1.94 6.09
N MET A 510 -23.53 -2.51 5.79
CA MET A 510 -24.64 -2.70 6.74
C MET A 510 -24.27 -3.39 8.07
N THR A 511 -23.21 -4.19 8.13
CA THR A 511 -22.78 -4.90 9.35
C THR A 511 -21.71 -4.13 10.14
N GLY A 512 -20.64 -3.66 9.47
CA GLY A 512 -19.55 -2.93 10.12
C GLY A 512 -19.97 -1.58 10.69
N ALA A 513 -20.68 -0.76 9.90
CA ALA A 513 -21.15 0.55 10.35
C ALA A 513 -22.15 0.47 11.52
N LYS A 514 -22.97 -0.60 11.57
CA LYS A 514 -23.89 -0.84 12.69
C LYS A 514 -23.15 -1.22 13.97
N LEU A 515 -22.14 -2.07 13.86
CA LEU A 515 -21.30 -2.43 15.01
C LEU A 515 -20.63 -1.18 15.59
N GLU A 516 -20.02 -0.36 14.74
CA GLU A 516 -19.39 0.89 15.18
C GLU A 516 -20.38 1.84 15.83
N MET A 517 -21.55 2.06 15.23
CA MET A 517 -22.57 2.90 15.83
C MET A 517 -23.07 2.39 17.18
N ASN A 518 -23.19 1.07 17.35
CA ASN A 518 -23.56 0.47 18.63
C ASN A 518 -22.48 0.72 19.70
N MET A 519 -21.21 0.57 19.34
CA MET A 519 -20.08 0.82 20.25
C MET A 519 -19.98 2.30 20.64
N LEU A 520 -20.12 3.20 19.66
CA LEU A 520 -20.16 4.65 19.89
C LEU A 520 -21.34 5.03 20.79
N SER A 521 -22.54 4.51 20.50
CA SER A 521 -23.74 4.77 21.31
C SER A 521 -23.57 4.28 22.75
N THR A 522 -22.98 3.10 22.94
CA THR A 522 -22.71 2.51 24.26
C THR A 522 -21.78 3.42 25.06
N GLU A 523 -20.68 3.86 24.47
CA GLU A 523 -19.72 4.73 25.17
C GLU A 523 -20.28 6.14 25.42
N ILE A 524 -21.02 6.72 24.46
CA ILE A 524 -21.67 8.02 24.64
C ILE A 524 -22.66 7.95 25.80
N LYS A 525 -23.51 6.92 25.85
CA LYS A 525 -24.47 6.71 26.96
C LYS A 525 -23.75 6.58 28.30
N ARG A 526 -22.70 5.76 28.36
CA ARG A 526 -21.87 5.59 29.57
C ARG A 526 -21.31 6.92 30.09
N ARG A 527 -20.83 7.79 29.19
CA ARG A 527 -20.30 9.11 29.56
C ARG A 527 -21.37 10.10 30.01
N MET A 528 -22.56 10.02 29.44
CA MET A 528 -23.65 10.96 29.73
C MET A 528 -24.49 10.57 30.94
N PHE A 529 -24.65 9.27 31.20
CA PHE A 529 -25.63 8.74 32.16
C PHE A 529 -25.04 7.86 33.26
N GLY A 530 -23.73 7.59 33.24
CA GLY A 530 -23.08 6.60 34.12
C GLY A 530 -23.31 5.18 33.65
#